data_AF-A0A527CVG5-F1
#
_entry.id   AF-A0A527CVG5-F1
#
_cell.length_a   1.000
_cell.length_b   1.000
_cell.length_c   1.000
_cell.angle_alpha   90.00
_cell.angle_beta   90.00
_cell.angle_gamma   90.00
#
_symmetry.space_group_name_H-M   'P 1'
#
loop_
_entity.id
_entity.type
_entity.pdbx_description
1 polymer ?
#
loop_
_entity_poly.entity_id
_entity_poly.type
_entity_poly.pdbx_seq_one_letter_code
_entity_poly.pdbx_strand_id
1 'polypeptide(L)'
;SMLRALTDRAADQDISFIHSARTPGDIIFRRELDALASRFPNVRVTCVCSQEDPTWRGPTGRIDRQMLLTLVPDLRNRTIFACGPEAYMKAARACLDAIGVAPSQYHQESFGGSSRPQLEPALEIP
;
A
#
# COMPACT_ATOMS: atom_id res chain seq x y z
N SER A 1 3.78 6.82 12.37
CA SER A 1 3.19 5.82 11.47
C SER A 1 3.39 4.44 12.09
N MET A 2 2.60 3.43 11.65
CA MET A 2 2.71 2.06 12.17
C MET A 2 4.10 1.45 11.95
N LEU A 3 4.70 1.67 10.77
CA LEU A 3 6.05 1.16 10.45
C LEU A 3 7.10 1.65 11.46
N ARG A 4 7.16 2.96 11.74
CA ARG A 4 8.08 3.50 12.77
C ARG A 4 7.80 2.91 14.15
N ALA A 5 6.54 2.83 14.54
CA ALA A 5 6.19 2.29 15.87
C ALA A 5 6.63 0.82 16.03
N LEU A 6 6.56 0.02 14.97
CA LEU A 6 7.04 -1.37 14.98
C LEU A 6 8.57 -1.43 15.06
N THR A 7 9.29 -0.57 14.31
CA THR A 7 10.76 -0.54 14.34
C THR A 7 11.33 0.07 15.62
N ASP A 8 10.68 1.09 16.19
CA ASP A 8 11.13 1.81 17.39
C ASP A 8 10.97 0.95 18.65
N ARG A 9 10.00 0.04 18.67
CA ARG A 9 9.77 -0.88 19.79
C ARG A 9 10.73 -2.08 19.80
N ALA A 10 11.73 -2.11 18.91
CA ALA A 10 12.61 -3.26 18.69
C ALA A 10 11.82 -4.57 18.56
N ALA A 11 10.66 -4.52 17.91
CA ALA A 11 9.89 -5.71 17.65
C ALA A 11 10.64 -6.54 16.60
N ASP A 12 11.07 -7.76 16.96
CA ASP A 12 11.67 -8.76 16.05
C ASP A 12 10.63 -9.33 15.06
N GLN A 13 9.61 -8.55 14.72
CA GLN A 13 8.59 -8.93 13.74
C GLN A 13 9.17 -8.83 12.34
N ASP A 14 8.88 -9.82 11.50
CA ASP A 14 9.21 -9.77 10.07
C ASP A 14 8.19 -8.91 9.31
N ILE A 15 8.64 -7.76 8.81
CA ILE A 15 7.80 -6.70 8.25
C ILE A 15 8.04 -6.57 6.76
N SER A 16 6.99 -6.79 5.97
CA SER A 16 6.95 -6.46 4.54
C SER A 16 6.06 -5.24 4.32
N PHE A 17 6.66 -4.11 3.95
CA PHE A 17 5.98 -2.85 3.68
C PHE A 17 5.91 -2.61 2.16
N ILE A 18 4.69 -2.51 1.62
CA ILE A 18 4.45 -2.23 0.19
C ILE A 18 3.84 -0.84 0.05
N HIS A 19 4.50 0.04 -0.71
CA HIS A 19 4.03 1.38 -1.00
C HIS A 19 3.72 1.56 -2.48
N SER A 20 2.47 1.89 -2.80
CA SER A 20 2.03 2.14 -4.17
C SER A 20 1.99 3.63 -4.48
N ALA A 21 2.65 4.03 -5.56
CA ALA A 21 2.69 5.41 -6.07
C ALA A 21 2.39 5.44 -7.59
N ARG A 22 2.22 6.64 -8.18
CA ARG A 22 2.04 6.75 -9.65
C ARG A 22 3.39 6.65 -10.34
N THR A 23 4.30 7.55 -10.00
CA THR A 23 5.68 7.60 -10.50
C THR A 23 6.68 7.51 -9.35
N PRO A 24 7.98 7.33 -9.61
CA PRO A 24 9.01 7.36 -8.57
C PRO A 24 9.05 8.68 -7.79
N GLY A 25 8.70 9.79 -8.43
CA GLY A 25 8.63 11.11 -7.81
C GLY A 25 7.46 11.30 -6.85
N ASP A 26 6.41 10.47 -6.95
CA ASP A 26 5.27 10.49 -6.04
C ASP A 26 5.50 9.69 -4.74
N ILE A 27 6.64 8.99 -4.62
CA ILE A 27 6.97 8.21 -3.42
C ILE A 27 7.34 9.17 -2.29
N ILE A 28 6.40 9.37 -1.38
CA ILE A 28 6.62 10.18 -0.18
C ILE A 28 7.55 9.47 0.79
N PHE A 29 8.41 10.24 1.47
CA PHE A 29 9.37 9.74 2.47
C PHE A 29 10.33 8.65 1.95
N ARG A 30 10.60 8.60 0.64
CA ARG A 30 11.47 7.59 0.02
C ARG A 30 12.79 7.36 0.76
N ARG A 31 13.53 8.45 1.04
CA ARG A 31 14.84 8.37 1.73
C ARG A 31 14.73 7.76 3.13
N GLU A 32 13.64 8.05 3.83
CA GLU A 32 13.41 7.52 5.15
C GLU A 32 13.03 6.03 5.12
N LEU A 33 12.19 5.62 4.17
CA LEU A 33 11.86 4.22 3.94
C LEU A 33 13.12 3.40 3.61
N ASP A 34 13.98 3.94 2.73
CA ASP A 34 15.26 3.32 2.40
C ASP A 34 16.18 3.22 3.63
N ALA A 35 16.20 4.26 4.48
CA ALA A 35 16.98 4.26 5.72
C ALA A 35 16.45 3.23 6.73
N LEU A 36 15.13 3.08 6.87
CA LEU A 36 14.52 2.06 7.74
C LEU A 36 14.87 0.65 7.25
N ALA A 37 14.73 0.37 5.95
CA ALA A 37 15.09 -0.92 5.37
C ALA A 37 16.59 -1.23 5.51
N SER A 38 17.45 -0.21 5.43
CA SER A 38 18.90 -0.37 5.60
C SER A 38 19.29 -0.60 7.07
N ARG A 39 18.53 -0.04 8.01
CA ARG A 39 18.81 -0.12 9.45
C ARG A 39 18.28 -1.41 10.08
N PHE A 40 17.16 -1.93 9.61
CA PHE A 40 16.46 -3.05 10.22
C PHE A 40 16.38 -4.24 9.25
N PRO A 41 17.12 -5.35 9.49
CA PRO A 41 17.18 -6.48 8.56
C PRO A 41 15.85 -7.25 8.44
N ASN A 42 14.97 -7.11 9.44
CA ASN A 42 13.61 -7.66 9.45
C ASN A 42 12.59 -6.75 8.76
N VAL A 43 13.01 -5.65 8.13
CA VAL A 43 12.11 -4.71 7.43
C VAL A 43 12.43 -4.71 5.94
N ARG A 44 11.50 -5.19 5.14
CA ARG A 44 11.54 -5.13 3.68
C ARG A 44 10.59 -4.05 3.18
N VAL A 45 11.13 -3.00 2.56
CA VAL A 45 10.34 -1.96 1.89
C VAL A 45 10.35 -2.22 0.38
N THR A 46 9.17 -2.34 -0.21
CA THR A 46 8.99 -2.38 -1.67
C THR A 46 8.09 -1.22 -2.09
N CYS A 47 8.59 -0.37 -2.97
CA CYS A 47 7.76 0.62 -3.65
C CYS A 47 7.29 0.06 -5.00
N VAL A 48 6.07 0.39 -5.43
CA VAL A 48 5.45 -0.02 -6.70
C VAL A 48 4.96 1.24 -7.39
N CYS A 49 5.33 1.44 -8.66
CA CYS A 49 4.87 2.57 -9.46
C CYS A 49 3.84 2.08 -10.48
N SER A 50 2.67 2.71 -10.53
CA SER A 50 1.59 2.29 -11.45
C SER A 50 1.74 2.83 -12.87
N GLN A 51 2.59 3.82 -13.09
CA GLN A 51 2.94 4.36 -14.40
C GLN A 51 4.37 3.96 -14.77
N GLU A 52 4.61 3.78 -16.06
CA GLU A 52 5.96 3.57 -16.59
C GLU A 52 6.80 4.83 -16.43
N ASP A 53 8.03 4.67 -15.97
CA ASP A 53 8.99 5.75 -15.83
C ASP A 53 10.40 5.21 -16.17
N PRO A 54 11.16 5.86 -17.07
CA PRO A 54 12.49 5.38 -17.49
C PRO A 54 13.52 5.30 -16.36
N THR A 55 13.30 5.99 -15.24
CA THR A 55 14.18 5.99 -14.05
C THR A 55 13.78 4.90 -13.06
N TRP A 56 12.60 4.30 -13.23
CA TRP A 56 12.09 3.26 -12.35
C TRP A 56 12.71 1.90 -12.66
N ARG A 57 13.03 1.15 -11.62
CA ARG A 57 13.60 -0.21 -11.70
C ARG A 57 12.86 -1.21 -10.82
N GLY A 58 11.85 -0.76 -10.08
CA GLY A 58 11.05 -1.62 -9.21
C GLY A 58 9.84 -2.20 -9.93
N PRO A 59 8.95 -2.87 -9.18
CA PRO A 59 7.70 -3.38 -9.71
C PRO A 59 6.86 -2.25 -10.33
N THR A 60 6.29 -2.52 -11.50
CA THR A 60 5.45 -1.57 -12.24
C THR A 60 4.05 -2.13 -12.42
N GLY A 61 3.04 -1.28 -12.28
CA GLY A 61 1.63 -1.63 -12.42
C GLY A 61 0.84 -1.42 -11.13
N ARG A 62 -0.42 -1.88 -11.13
CA ARG A 62 -1.26 -1.89 -9.93
C ARG A 62 -1.07 -3.21 -9.20
N ILE A 63 -1.32 -3.19 -7.89
CA ILE A 63 -1.30 -4.41 -7.09
C ILE A 63 -2.30 -5.42 -7.64
N ASP A 64 -1.85 -6.65 -7.77
CA ASP A 64 -2.67 -7.80 -8.13
C ASP A 64 -2.22 -9.03 -7.35
N ARG A 65 -2.93 -10.15 -7.54
CA ARG A 65 -2.63 -11.42 -6.89
C ARG A 65 -1.17 -11.87 -7.13
N GLN A 66 -0.70 -11.79 -8.37
CA GLN A 66 0.60 -12.31 -8.76
C GLN A 66 1.71 -11.46 -8.17
N MET A 67 1.57 -10.13 -8.22
CA MET A 67 2.50 -9.19 -7.62
C MET A 67 2.59 -9.39 -6.12
N LEU A 68 1.45 -9.48 -5.41
CA LEU A 68 1.46 -9.68 -3.95
C LEU A 68 2.15 -10.99 -3.55
N LEU A 69 1.87 -12.09 -4.25
CA LEU A 69 2.52 -13.38 -3.99
C LEU A 69 4.00 -13.42 -4.39
N THR A 70 4.42 -12.59 -5.35
CA THR A 70 5.83 -12.45 -5.73
C THR A 70 6.59 -11.66 -4.67
N LEU A 71 6.00 -10.58 -4.16
CA LEU A 71 6.61 -9.72 -3.15
C LEU A 71 6.62 -10.37 -1.76
N VAL A 72 5.56 -11.10 -1.42
CA VAL A 72 5.35 -11.73 -0.11
C VAL A 72 4.72 -13.13 -0.32
N PRO A 73 5.53 -14.17 -0.58
CA PRO A 73 5.02 -15.51 -0.92
C PRO A 73 4.21 -16.19 0.20
N ASP A 74 4.48 -15.84 1.45
CA ASP A 74 3.85 -16.37 2.65
C ASP A 74 2.71 -15.46 3.17
N LEU A 75 2.12 -14.65 2.30
CA LEU A 75 1.06 -13.67 2.63
C LEU A 75 -0.08 -14.25 3.48
N ARG A 76 -0.42 -15.53 3.27
CA ARG A 76 -1.47 -16.25 4.01
C ARG A 76 -1.17 -16.43 5.49
N ASN A 77 0.08 -16.38 5.89
CA ASN A 77 0.52 -16.57 7.27
C ASN A 77 0.80 -15.24 7.99
N ARG A 78 0.48 -14.11 7.36
CA ARG A 78 0.81 -12.77 7.87
C ARG A 78 -0.44 -12.00 8.27
N THR A 79 -0.26 -11.05 9.19
CA THR A 79 -1.25 -10.02 9.50
C THR A 79 -1.05 -8.85 8.54
N ILE A 80 -2.12 -8.41 7.91
CA ILE A 80 -2.11 -7.41 6.86
C ILE A 80 -2.78 -6.15 7.36
N PHE A 81 -2.07 -5.03 7.25
CA PHE A 81 -2.59 -3.70 7.52
C PHE A 81 -2.58 -2.91 6.21
N ALA A 82 -3.75 -2.47 5.77
CA ALA A 82 -3.90 -1.71 4.54
C ALA A 82 -4.49 -0.32 4.83
N CYS A 83 -3.98 0.69 4.13
CA CYS A 83 -4.54 2.03 4.13
C CYS A 83 -4.37 2.65 2.73
N GLY A 84 -5.28 3.54 2.36
CA GLY A 84 -5.25 4.20 1.07
C GLY A 84 -6.63 4.60 0.57
N PRO A 85 -6.73 5.10 -0.67
CA PRO A 85 -8.00 5.46 -1.30
C PRO A 85 -8.94 4.27 -1.40
N GLU A 86 -10.25 4.51 -1.32
CA GLU A 86 -11.28 3.46 -1.30
C GLU A 86 -11.15 2.46 -2.47
N ALA A 87 -10.93 2.96 -3.69
CA ALA A 87 -10.76 2.11 -4.87
C ALA A 87 -9.53 1.19 -4.76
N TYR A 88 -8.44 1.69 -4.18
CA TYR A 88 -7.23 0.90 -3.93
C TYR A 88 -7.48 -0.17 -2.87
N MET A 89 -8.13 0.22 -1.77
CA MET A 89 -8.48 -0.68 -0.67
C MET A 89 -9.40 -1.82 -1.12
N LYS A 90 -10.39 -1.52 -1.97
CA LYS A 90 -11.28 -2.52 -2.57
C LYS A 90 -10.51 -3.50 -3.47
N ALA A 91 -9.60 -3.00 -4.30
CA ALA A 91 -8.75 -3.84 -5.16
C ALA A 91 -7.81 -4.73 -4.33
N ALA A 92 -7.17 -4.17 -3.31
CA ALA A 92 -6.33 -4.92 -2.37
C ALA A 92 -7.13 -6.04 -1.71
N ARG A 93 -8.29 -5.71 -1.14
CA ARG A 93 -9.17 -6.69 -0.49
C ARG A 93 -9.56 -7.83 -1.42
N ALA A 94 -10.00 -7.52 -2.64
CA ALA A 94 -10.36 -8.54 -3.63
C ALA A 94 -9.18 -9.48 -3.96
N CYS A 95 -7.96 -8.94 -4.05
CA CYS A 95 -6.76 -9.76 -4.28
C CYS A 95 -6.48 -10.68 -3.09
N LEU A 96 -6.57 -10.17 -1.86
CA LEU A 96 -6.31 -10.94 -0.64
C LEU A 96 -7.35 -12.05 -0.43
N ASP A 97 -8.62 -11.75 -0.69
CA ASP A 97 -9.70 -12.75 -0.65
C ASP A 97 -9.43 -13.86 -1.69
N ALA A 98 -9.03 -13.51 -2.91
CA ALA A 98 -8.67 -14.49 -3.95
C ALA A 98 -7.42 -15.32 -3.62
N ILE A 99 -6.50 -14.79 -2.80
CA ILE A 99 -5.34 -15.53 -2.29
C ILE A 99 -5.77 -16.53 -1.20
N GLY A 100 -6.88 -16.27 -0.51
CA GLY A 100 -7.36 -17.05 0.63
C GLY A 100 -6.78 -16.56 1.96
N VAL A 101 -6.51 -15.26 2.10
CA VAL A 101 -6.18 -14.67 3.41
C VAL A 101 -7.42 -14.69 4.30
N ALA A 102 -7.28 -15.13 5.55
CA ALA A 102 -8.43 -15.17 6.45
C ALA A 102 -8.90 -13.74 6.79
N PRO A 103 -10.23 -13.48 6.89
CA PRO A 103 -10.73 -12.15 7.22
C PRO A 103 -10.20 -11.60 8.55
N SER A 104 -9.87 -12.47 9.51
CA SER A 104 -9.28 -12.10 10.81
C SER A 104 -7.84 -11.57 10.71
N GLN A 105 -7.15 -11.83 9.61
CA GLN A 105 -5.77 -11.38 9.37
C GLN A 105 -5.72 -10.04 8.64
N TYR A 106 -6.84 -9.53 8.13
CA TYR A 106 -6.89 -8.30 7.35
C TYR A 106 -7.49 -7.16 8.16
N HIS A 107 -6.71 -6.11 8.34
CA HIS A 107 -7.11 -4.88 8.99
C HIS A 107 -6.95 -3.72 8.02
N GLN A 108 -7.94 -2.83 8.00
CA GLN A 108 -7.90 -1.66 7.17
C GLN A 108 -8.23 -0.39 7.95
N GLU A 109 -7.55 0.68 7.59
CA GLU A 109 -7.87 2.02 8.05
C GLU A 109 -8.22 2.86 6.81
N SER A 110 -9.43 3.42 6.80
CA SER A 110 -9.89 4.31 5.74
C SER A 110 -10.01 5.71 6.31
N PHE A 111 -9.13 6.60 5.88
CA PHE A 111 -9.28 8.04 6.13
C PHE A 111 -10.15 8.57 4.99
N GLY A 112 -11.45 8.74 5.25
CA GLY A 112 -12.37 9.32 4.28
C GLY A 112 -11.82 10.64 3.74
N GLY A 113 -11.66 10.74 2.42
CA GLY A 113 -11.03 11.88 1.78
C GLY A 113 -11.60 12.17 0.40
N SER A 114 -12.53 13.12 0.36
CA SER A 114 -13.14 13.80 -0.80
C SER A 114 -13.91 12.92 -1.79
N SER A 115 -15.20 12.67 -1.49
CA SER A 115 -16.17 12.73 -2.58
C SER A 115 -16.05 14.12 -3.20
N ARG A 116 -15.78 14.18 -4.50
CA ARG A 116 -15.91 15.42 -5.26
C ARG A 116 -17.32 15.95 -4.98
N PRO A 117 -17.52 17.20 -4.52
CA PRO A 117 -18.87 17.74 -4.42
C PRO A 117 -19.47 17.62 -5.82
N GLN A 118 -20.55 16.85 -5.91
CA GLN A 118 -21.36 16.78 -7.11
C GLN A 118 -21.91 18.20 -7.27
N LEU A 119 -21.40 18.94 -8.27
CA LEU A 119 -22.02 20.21 -8.63
C LEU A 119 -23.44 19.87 -9.06
N GLU A 120 -24.40 20.21 -8.20
CA GLU A 120 -25.80 20.30 -8.56
C GLU A 120 -25.90 21.23 -9.79
N PRO A 121 -26.61 20.84 -10.85
CA PRO A 121 -26.78 21.71 -12.01
C PRO A 121 -27.48 22.99 -11.57
N ALA A 122 -26.89 24.13 -11.94
CA ALA A 122 -27.44 25.45 -11.64
C ALA A 122 -28.86 25.55 -12.21
N LEU A 123 -29.82 25.84 -11.33
CA LEU A 123 -31.19 26.17 -11.69
C LEU A 123 -31.17 27.36 -12.65
N GLU A 124 -31.61 27.15 -13.90
CA GLU A 124 -31.90 28.26 -14.82
C GLU A 124 -33.06 29.07 -14.22
N ILE A 125 -32.80 30.33 -13.90
CA ILE A 125 -33.85 31.30 -13.57
C ILE A 125 -34.10 32.13 -14.84
N PRO A 126 -35.36 32.28 -15.28
CA PRO A 126 -35.73 32.91 -16.55
C PRO A 126 -35.42 34.42 -16.62
#